data_AF-A0A5B8MCJ3-F1
#
_entry.id   AF-A0A5B8MCJ3-F1
#
_cell.length_a   1.000
_cell.length_b   1.000
_cell.length_c   1.000
_cell.angle_alpha   90.00
_cell.angle_beta   90.00
_cell.angle_gamma   90.00
#
_symmetry.space_group_name_H-M   'P 1'
#
loop_
_entity.id
_entity.type
_entity.pdbx_description
1 polymer ?
#
loop_
_entity_poly.entity_id
_entity_poly.type
_entity_poly.pdbx_seq_one_letter_code
_entity_poly.pdbx_strand_id
1 'polypeptide(L)'
;MLAGLYERAKDTFDLFVWKWSMAMKNHAKNGERNVYAEELLLYVLGIYAVIGVLVILGCILVWLDILKLPEQKKLVPELEENEKKKEKKKHKWFSSEVVARHNTASDCWGTLDNKVYNLTKYIKKSPARAKILENAGGEIPAHKSILLSDIEEYFIGYLIEEKKEK
;
A
#
# COMPACT_ATOMS: atom_id res chain seq x y z
N MET A 1 23.66 31.97 5.29
CA MET A 1 22.64 32.73 6.05
C MET A 1 22.47 32.24 7.49
N LEU A 2 22.43 30.93 7.75
CA LEU A 2 22.19 30.40 9.10
C LEU A 2 23.33 30.66 10.12
N ALA A 3 24.59 30.62 9.68
CA ALA A 3 25.75 30.86 10.58
C ALA A 3 25.78 32.28 11.17
N GLY A 4 25.40 33.30 10.40
CA GLY A 4 25.34 34.69 10.90
C GLY A 4 24.19 34.96 11.88
N LEU A 5 23.13 34.14 11.82
CA LEU A 5 22.03 34.21 12.79
C LEU A 5 22.44 33.56 14.13
N TYR A 6 23.24 32.50 14.07
CA TYR A 6 23.76 31.80 15.24
C TYR A 6 24.74 32.68 16.05
N GLU A 7 25.71 33.31 15.41
CA GLU A 7 26.67 34.18 16.11
C GLU A 7 25.96 35.36 16.80
N ARG A 8 24.96 35.94 16.14
CA ARG A 8 24.17 37.05 16.70
C ARG A 8 23.27 36.60 17.87
N ALA A 9 22.82 35.35 17.87
CA ALA A 9 22.08 34.76 18.99
C ALA A 9 23.00 34.45 20.17
N LYS A 10 24.25 34.06 19.91
CA LYS A 10 25.25 33.80 20.95
C LYS A 10 25.66 35.08 21.68
N ASP A 11 25.94 36.15 20.94
CA ASP A 11 26.32 37.44 21.53
C ASP A 11 25.22 38.02 22.44
N THR A 12 23.95 37.86 22.02
CA THR A 12 22.80 38.31 22.81
C THR A 12 22.60 37.45 24.06
N PHE A 13 22.88 36.15 23.98
CA PHE A 13 22.85 35.25 25.13
C PHE A 13 23.98 35.56 26.14
N ASP A 14 25.21 35.78 25.66
CA ASP A 14 26.34 36.09 26.54
C ASP A 14 26.14 37.45 27.25
N LEU A 15 25.56 38.45 26.57
CA LEU A 15 25.18 39.72 27.18
C LEU A 15 24.13 39.54 28.29
N PHE A 16 23.16 38.66 28.08
CA PHE A 16 22.14 38.33 29.07
C PHE A 16 22.74 37.64 30.29
N VAL A 17 23.59 36.62 30.09
CA VAL A 17 24.28 35.89 31.16
C VAL A 17 25.17 36.84 31.97
N TRP A 18 25.89 37.75 31.31
CA TRP A 18 26.73 38.74 31.99
C TRP A 18 25.92 39.74 32.81
N LYS A 19 24.83 40.30 32.26
CA LYS A 19 23.92 41.18 33.00
C LYS A 19 23.29 40.47 34.19
N TRP A 20 22.89 39.22 34.03
CA TRP A 20 22.35 38.38 35.10
C TRP A 20 23.40 38.13 36.19
N SER A 21 24.64 37.82 35.83
CA SER A 21 25.75 37.63 36.78
C SER A 21 26.04 38.90 37.59
N MET A 22 25.98 40.08 36.95
CA MET A 22 26.12 41.38 37.61
C MET A 22 24.97 41.67 38.58
N ALA A 23 23.72 41.42 38.16
CA ALA A 23 22.56 41.58 39.02
C ALA A 23 22.71 40.70 40.27
N MET A 24 23.00 39.42 40.10
CA MET A 24 23.17 38.47 41.20
C MET A 24 24.28 38.89 42.20
N LYS A 25 25.40 39.44 41.71
CA LYS A 25 26.50 39.92 42.57
C LYS A 25 26.15 41.18 43.36
N ASN A 26 25.33 42.07 42.81
CA ASN A 26 24.86 43.26 43.53
C ASN A 26 23.83 42.92 44.60
N HIS A 27 22.97 41.92 44.38
CA HIS A 27 21.93 41.52 45.33
C HIS A 27 22.46 40.72 46.53
N ALA A 28 23.57 39.99 46.37
CA ALA A 28 24.22 39.28 47.49
C ALA A 28 24.69 40.22 48.63
N LYS A 29 24.78 41.53 48.40
CA LYS A 29 25.15 42.53 49.42
C LYS A 29 23.96 43.12 50.19
N ASN A 30 22.73 43.05 49.66
CA ASN A 30 21.54 43.63 50.29
C ASN A 30 20.54 42.53 50.65
N GLY A 31 20.57 42.08 51.91
CA GLY A 31 19.80 40.95 52.43
C GLY A 31 18.30 41.20 52.64
N GLU A 32 17.54 41.48 51.59
CA GLU A 32 16.07 41.69 51.66
C GLU A 32 15.27 40.48 51.15
N ARG A 33 14.96 39.54 52.06
CA ARG A 33 14.41 38.20 51.75
C ARG A 33 13.06 38.14 51.00
N ASN A 34 12.32 39.23 50.83
CA ASN A 34 10.95 39.20 50.29
C ASN A 34 10.83 39.66 48.83
N VAL A 35 11.79 40.43 48.31
CA VAL A 35 11.82 40.84 46.90
C VAL A 35 12.19 39.67 45.98
N TYR A 36 12.90 38.68 46.52
CA TYR A 36 13.30 37.46 45.81
C TYR A 36 12.12 36.57 45.41
N ALA A 37 10.97 36.62 46.09
CA ALA A 37 9.86 35.74 45.78
C ALA A 37 9.22 36.09 44.42
N GLU A 38 8.99 37.38 44.16
CA GLU A 38 8.29 37.82 42.94
C GLU A 38 9.19 37.78 41.70
N GLU A 39 10.46 38.15 41.82
CA GLU A 39 11.41 38.06 40.70
C GLU A 39 11.77 36.61 40.35
N LEU A 40 11.89 35.74 41.37
CA LEU A 40 12.11 34.31 41.15
C LEU A 40 10.88 33.66 40.50
N LEU A 41 9.66 34.08 40.86
CA LEU A 41 8.42 33.61 40.22
C LEU A 41 8.37 33.98 38.74
N LEU A 42 8.73 35.22 38.37
CA LEU A 42 8.80 35.64 36.96
C LEU A 42 9.85 34.83 36.19
N TYR A 43 10.98 34.53 36.81
CA TYR A 43 12.03 33.70 36.20
C TYR A 43 11.58 32.25 35.99
N VAL A 44 10.92 31.66 37.00
CA VAL A 44 10.36 30.30 36.93
C VAL A 44 9.27 30.22 35.86
N LEU A 45 8.36 31.20 35.78
CA LEU A 45 7.35 31.29 34.73
C LEU A 45 7.98 31.43 33.34
N GLY A 46 9.05 32.23 33.21
CA GLY A 46 9.83 32.36 31.98
C GLY A 46 10.45 31.04 31.53
N ILE A 47 11.04 30.28 32.46
CA ILE A 47 11.61 28.95 32.18
C ILE A 47 10.51 27.99 31.71
N TYR A 48 9.36 27.93 32.39
CA TYR A 48 8.24 27.08 31.98
C TYR A 48 7.69 27.47 30.60
N ALA A 49 7.65 28.76 30.27
CA ALA A 49 7.25 29.22 28.94
C ALA A 49 8.23 28.74 27.86
N VAL A 50 9.55 28.83 28.11
CA VAL A 50 10.58 28.33 27.19
C VAL A 50 10.51 26.81 27.02
N ILE A 51 10.36 26.06 28.12
CA ILE A 51 10.18 24.61 28.08
C ILE A 51 8.92 24.25 27.30
N GLY A 52 7.81 24.96 27.52
CA GLY A 52 6.56 24.78 26.78
C GLY A 52 6.74 24.97 25.28
N VAL A 53 7.44 26.02 24.86
CA VAL A 53 7.75 26.26 23.44
C VAL A 53 8.63 25.15 22.85
N LEU A 54 9.63 24.67 23.59
CA LEU A 54 10.48 23.56 23.13
C LEU A 54 9.71 22.24 22.99
N VAL A 55 8.79 21.95 23.91
CA VAL A 55 7.90 20.77 23.82
C VAL A 55 6.97 20.89 22.63
N ILE A 56 6.35 22.06 22.42
CA ILE A 56 5.47 22.30 21.27
C ILE A 56 6.25 22.17 19.96
N LEU A 57 7.44 22.75 19.85
CA LEU A 57 8.30 22.59 18.68
C LEU A 57 8.69 21.12 18.47
N GLY A 58 9.02 20.38 19.52
CA GLY A 58 9.28 18.95 19.46
C GLY A 58 8.07 18.15 18.95
N CYS A 59 6.86 18.44 19.47
CA CYS A 59 5.62 17.84 19.01
C CYS A 59 5.32 18.18 17.54
N ILE A 60 5.59 19.42 17.11
CA ILE A 60 5.43 19.85 15.71
C ILE A 60 6.43 19.13 14.81
N LEU A 61 7.69 18.96 15.23
CA LEU A 61 8.68 18.21 14.45
C LEU A 61 8.30 16.73 14.32
N VAL A 62 7.87 16.09 15.42
CA VAL A 62 7.35 14.72 15.40
C VAL A 62 6.10 14.63 14.52
N TRP A 63 5.21 15.62 14.56
CA TRP A 63 4.03 15.67 13.70
C TRP A 63 4.41 15.87 12.23
N LEU A 64 5.42 16.69 11.91
CA LEU A 64 5.94 16.85 10.54
C LEU A 64 6.57 15.57 10.01
N ASP A 65 7.20 14.75 10.86
CA ASP A 65 7.69 13.42 10.48
C ASP A 65 6.57 12.38 10.37
N ILE A 66 5.48 12.51 11.13
CA ILE A 66 4.25 11.71 10.95
C ILE A 66 3.50 12.11 9.67
N LEU A 67 3.54 13.38 9.26
CA LEU A 67 2.98 13.88 8.00
C LEU A 67 3.76 13.40 6.77
N LYS A 68 5.01 12.95 6.94
CA LYS A 68 5.66 12.07 5.97
C LYS A 68 5.10 10.65 6.14
N LEU A 69 3.83 10.48 5.83
CA LEU A 69 3.23 9.15 5.76
C LEU A 69 4.03 8.33 4.73
N PRO A 70 4.66 7.21 5.13
CA PRO A 70 5.06 6.24 4.15
C PRO A 70 3.78 5.76 3.46
N GLU A 71 3.74 5.90 2.14
CA GLU A 71 2.74 5.27 1.29
C GLU A 71 2.49 3.85 1.79
N GLN A 72 1.21 3.52 2.02
CA GLN A 72 0.73 2.22 2.51
C GLN A 72 1.35 1.08 1.69
N LYS A 73 2.46 0.54 2.19
CA LYS A 73 3.15 -0.57 1.55
C LYS A 73 2.43 -1.86 1.95
N LYS A 74 1.70 -2.40 0.96
CA LYS A 74 1.32 -3.82 0.80
C LYS A 74 0.16 -4.35 1.65
N LEU A 75 -1.06 -4.07 1.18
CA LEU A 75 -2.23 -4.97 1.31
C LEU A 75 -3.24 -4.71 0.18
N VAL A 76 -3.26 -3.47 -0.32
CA VAL A 76 -4.04 -3.01 -1.49
C VAL A 76 -3.44 -3.41 -2.86
N PRO A 77 -2.10 -3.53 -3.07
CA PRO A 77 -1.56 -3.84 -4.40
C PRO A 77 -1.97 -5.20 -4.96
N GLU A 78 -2.09 -6.22 -4.11
CA GLU A 78 -2.36 -7.59 -4.55
C GLU A 78 -3.84 -7.86 -4.82
N LEU A 79 -4.75 -7.12 -4.17
CA LEU A 79 -6.18 -7.16 -4.48
C LEU A 79 -6.48 -6.37 -5.75
N GLU A 80 -5.94 -5.16 -5.91
CA GLU A 80 -6.12 -4.39 -7.15
C GLU A 80 -5.47 -5.06 -8.37
N GLU A 81 -4.30 -5.70 -8.21
CA GLU A 81 -3.70 -6.43 -9.32
C GLU A 81 -4.51 -7.68 -9.69
N ASN A 82 -5.08 -8.40 -8.71
CA ASN A 82 -5.96 -9.53 -8.99
C ASN A 82 -7.27 -9.09 -9.66
N GLU A 83 -7.84 -7.95 -9.27
CA GLU A 83 -9.02 -7.39 -9.92
C GLU A 83 -8.70 -6.87 -11.33
N LYS A 84 -7.59 -6.15 -11.52
CA LYS A 84 -7.13 -5.72 -12.86
C LYS A 84 -6.73 -6.90 -13.77
N LYS A 85 -6.26 -8.03 -13.21
CA LYS A 85 -6.03 -9.28 -13.95
C LYS A 85 -7.34 -9.99 -14.31
N LYS A 86 -8.37 -9.93 -13.45
CA LYS A 86 -9.71 -10.46 -13.75
C LYS A 86 -10.45 -9.62 -14.79
N GLU A 87 -10.32 -8.29 -14.76
CA GLU A 87 -11.01 -7.38 -15.69
C GLU A 87 -10.41 -7.31 -17.10
N LYS A 88 -9.15 -7.71 -17.30
CA LYS A 88 -8.50 -7.67 -18.63
C LYS A 88 -8.75 -8.91 -19.51
N LYS A 89 -9.69 -9.79 -19.18
CA LYS A 89 -10.13 -10.84 -20.09
C LYS A 89 -11.30 -10.31 -20.95
N LYS A 90 -11.00 -9.61 -22.05
CA LYS A 90 -12.01 -9.34 -23.10
C LYS A 90 -12.55 -10.68 -23.59
N HIS A 91 -13.79 -11.00 -23.24
CA HIS A 91 -14.42 -12.24 -23.66
C HIS A 91 -14.62 -12.24 -25.18
N LYS A 92 -14.11 -13.28 -25.84
CA LYS A 92 -14.22 -13.47 -27.29
C LYS A 92 -15.32 -14.50 -27.60
N TRP A 93 -15.98 -14.35 -28.73
CA TRP A 93 -16.92 -15.34 -29.24
C TRP A 93 -16.20 -16.27 -30.22
N PHE A 94 -16.43 -17.57 -30.12
CA PHE A 94 -15.82 -18.60 -30.97
C PHE A 94 -16.90 -19.46 -31.59
N SER A 95 -16.74 -19.87 -32.86
CA SER A 95 -17.61 -20.90 -33.46
C SER A 95 -17.13 -22.30 -33.08
N SER A 96 -18.03 -23.29 -33.19
CA SER A 96 -17.73 -24.70 -32.97
C SER A 96 -16.56 -25.17 -33.85
N GLU A 97 -16.53 -24.75 -35.11
CA GLU A 97 -15.47 -25.06 -36.07
C GLU A 97 -14.10 -24.53 -35.64
N VAL A 98 -14.05 -23.35 -35.00
CA VAL A 98 -12.80 -22.79 -34.49
C VAL A 98 -12.28 -23.66 -33.36
N VAL A 99 -13.15 -24.03 -32.41
CA VAL A 99 -12.76 -24.87 -31.27
C VAL A 99 -12.31 -26.26 -31.73
N ALA A 100 -12.99 -26.85 -32.72
CA ALA A 100 -12.67 -28.17 -33.28
C ALA A 100 -11.25 -28.27 -33.88
N ARG A 101 -10.66 -27.15 -34.31
CA ARG A 101 -9.28 -27.13 -34.82
C ARG A 101 -8.22 -27.29 -33.71
N HIS A 102 -8.59 -27.05 -32.46
CA HIS A 102 -7.70 -27.13 -31.30
C HIS A 102 -7.88 -28.47 -30.58
N ASN A 103 -7.54 -29.56 -31.26
CA ASN A 103 -7.80 -30.94 -30.85
C ASN A 103 -6.53 -31.75 -30.50
N THR A 104 -5.40 -31.10 -30.21
CA THR A 104 -4.11 -31.78 -29.99
C THR A 104 -3.60 -31.59 -28.56
N ALA A 105 -2.70 -32.46 -28.08
CA ALA A 105 -2.14 -32.33 -26.73
C ALA A 105 -1.28 -31.07 -26.51
N SER A 106 -0.79 -30.46 -27.58
CA SER A 106 -0.05 -29.19 -27.55
C SER A 106 -0.94 -27.97 -27.75
N ASP A 107 -2.19 -28.17 -28.19
CA ASP A 107 -3.18 -27.14 -28.44
C ASP A 107 -4.59 -27.74 -28.31
N CYS A 108 -5.07 -27.79 -27.06
CA CYS A 108 -6.29 -28.50 -26.66
C CYS A 108 -7.28 -27.49 -26.12
N TRP A 109 -8.37 -27.26 -26.84
CA TRP A 109 -9.50 -26.49 -26.37
C TRP A 109 -10.68 -27.41 -26.16
N GLY A 110 -11.66 -26.95 -25.39
CA GLY A 110 -12.92 -27.64 -25.27
C GLY A 110 -14.00 -26.73 -24.74
N THR A 111 -15.24 -27.19 -24.85
CA THR A 111 -16.43 -26.43 -24.49
C THR A 111 -17.16 -27.08 -23.32
N LEU A 112 -17.69 -26.26 -22.43
CA LEU A 112 -18.55 -26.69 -21.33
C LEU A 112 -19.55 -25.57 -21.04
N ASP A 113 -20.84 -25.86 -21.01
CA ASP A 113 -21.91 -24.88 -20.76
C ASP A 113 -21.79 -23.59 -21.60
N ASN A 114 -21.65 -23.73 -22.92
CA ASN A 114 -21.47 -22.64 -23.89
C ASN A 114 -20.24 -21.74 -23.65
N LYS A 115 -19.29 -22.20 -22.82
CA LYS A 115 -18.01 -21.54 -22.57
C LYS A 115 -16.88 -22.32 -23.22
N VAL A 116 -15.88 -21.60 -23.70
CA VAL A 116 -14.69 -22.14 -24.35
C VAL A 116 -13.49 -21.98 -23.42
N TYR A 117 -12.74 -23.07 -23.26
CA TYR A 117 -11.59 -23.17 -22.37
C TYR A 117 -10.34 -23.60 -23.15
N ASN A 118 -9.21 -22.93 -22.91
CA ASN A 118 -7.92 -23.37 -23.43
C ASN A 118 -7.21 -24.27 -22.41
N LEU A 119 -7.43 -25.57 -22.53
CA LEU A 119 -6.98 -26.58 -21.58
C LEU A 119 -5.54 -27.07 -21.83
N THR A 120 -4.85 -26.53 -22.84
CA THR A 120 -3.46 -26.90 -23.21
C THR A 120 -2.50 -26.98 -22.03
N LYS A 121 -2.62 -26.04 -21.09
CA LYS A 121 -1.79 -26.01 -19.86
C LYS A 121 -2.33 -26.94 -18.78
N TYR A 122 -3.65 -27.03 -18.66
CA TYR A 122 -4.34 -27.86 -17.67
C TYR A 122 -4.04 -29.35 -17.85
N ILE A 123 -4.11 -29.85 -19.08
CA ILE A 123 -3.90 -31.27 -19.40
C ILE A 123 -2.47 -31.76 -19.09
N LYS A 124 -1.47 -30.88 -18.98
CA LYS A 124 -0.10 -31.28 -18.65
C LYS A 124 0.06 -31.70 -17.19
N LYS A 125 -0.77 -31.16 -16.31
CA LYS A 125 -0.70 -31.37 -14.85
C LYS A 125 -1.87 -32.18 -14.31
N SER A 126 -2.98 -32.22 -15.04
CA SER A 126 -4.21 -32.85 -14.57
C SER A 126 -4.23 -34.36 -14.82
N PRO A 127 -4.57 -35.18 -13.81
CA PRO A 127 -4.82 -36.61 -13.99
C PRO A 127 -6.00 -36.89 -14.93
N ALA A 128 -6.86 -35.90 -15.20
CA ALA A 128 -7.98 -36.01 -16.14
C ALA A 128 -7.57 -35.84 -17.62
N ARG A 129 -6.27 -35.73 -17.93
CA ARG A 129 -5.73 -35.52 -19.29
C ARG A 129 -6.36 -36.43 -20.34
N ALA A 130 -6.45 -37.74 -20.07
CA ALA A 130 -6.89 -38.72 -21.07
C ALA A 130 -8.32 -38.45 -21.55
N LYS A 131 -9.24 -38.14 -20.62
CA LYS A 131 -10.66 -37.88 -20.93
C LYS A 131 -10.88 -36.59 -21.70
N ILE A 132 -10.05 -35.57 -21.41
CA ILE A 132 -10.11 -34.27 -22.09
C ILE A 132 -9.55 -34.40 -23.50
N LEU A 133 -8.47 -35.17 -23.67
CA LEU A 133 -7.84 -35.35 -24.97
C LEU A 133 -8.69 -36.16 -25.94
N GLU A 134 -9.46 -37.13 -25.42
CA GLU A 134 -10.45 -37.89 -26.21
C GLU A 134 -11.55 -36.99 -26.79
N ASN A 135 -11.92 -35.93 -26.08
CA ASN A 135 -12.94 -34.97 -26.49
C ASN A 135 -12.35 -33.59 -26.88
N ALA A 136 -11.07 -33.56 -27.25
CA ALA A 136 -10.40 -32.31 -27.59
C ALA A 136 -11.03 -31.67 -28.84
N GLY A 137 -11.28 -30.36 -28.78
CA GLY A 137 -11.98 -29.62 -29.82
C GLY A 137 -13.51 -29.75 -29.77
N GLY A 138 -14.06 -30.44 -28.77
CA GLY A 138 -15.51 -30.62 -28.60
C GLY A 138 -15.99 -30.32 -27.18
N GLU A 139 -17.14 -30.91 -26.85
CA GLU A 139 -17.73 -30.81 -25.52
C GLU A 139 -16.99 -31.70 -24.51
N ILE A 140 -16.54 -31.10 -23.42
CA ILE A 140 -15.83 -31.82 -22.36
C ILE A 140 -16.87 -32.45 -21.45
N PRO A 141 -16.77 -33.74 -21.10
CA PRO A 141 -17.72 -34.36 -20.20
C PRO A 141 -17.64 -33.73 -18.80
N ALA A 142 -18.77 -33.19 -18.34
CA ALA A 142 -18.95 -32.67 -16.98
C ALA A 142 -18.95 -33.82 -15.96
N HIS A 143 -17.76 -34.36 -15.64
CA HIS A 143 -17.59 -35.45 -14.69
C HIS A 143 -16.92 -34.93 -13.40
N LYS A 144 -17.15 -35.59 -12.26
CA LYS A 144 -16.50 -35.31 -10.95
C LYS A 144 -14.96 -35.21 -10.99
N SER A 145 -14.32 -35.69 -12.06
CA SER A 145 -12.88 -35.63 -12.29
C SER A 145 -12.39 -34.31 -12.90
N ILE A 146 -13.30 -33.47 -13.41
CA ILE A 146 -13.01 -32.15 -13.97
C ILE A 146 -13.98 -31.20 -13.27
N LEU A 147 -13.52 -30.57 -12.21
CA LEU A 147 -14.32 -29.57 -11.53
C LEU A 147 -14.26 -28.27 -12.33
N LEU A 148 -15.41 -27.62 -12.52
CA LEU A 148 -15.49 -26.33 -13.22
C LEU A 148 -14.53 -25.31 -12.60
N SER A 149 -14.38 -25.35 -11.27
CA SER A 149 -13.43 -24.53 -10.51
C SER A 149 -11.98 -24.69 -10.96
N ASP A 150 -11.60 -25.89 -11.42
CA ASP A 150 -10.22 -26.19 -11.80
C ASP A 150 -9.88 -25.64 -13.19
N ILE A 151 -10.89 -25.55 -14.05
CA ILE A 151 -10.73 -25.10 -15.44
C ILE A 151 -11.14 -23.63 -15.64
N GLU A 152 -11.79 -23.01 -14.66
CA GLU A 152 -12.30 -21.64 -14.73
C GLU A 152 -11.20 -20.61 -15.07
N GLU A 153 -9.99 -20.81 -14.56
CA GLU A 153 -8.83 -19.96 -14.88
C GLU A 153 -8.48 -19.98 -16.38
N TYR A 154 -8.78 -21.08 -17.07
CA TYR A 154 -8.49 -21.31 -18.49
C TYR A 154 -9.61 -20.85 -19.43
N PHE A 155 -10.64 -20.18 -18.91
CA PHE A 155 -11.69 -19.59 -19.71
C PHE A 155 -11.15 -18.52 -20.66
N ILE A 156 -11.51 -18.63 -21.95
CA ILE A 156 -11.08 -17.72 -23.01
C ILE A 156 -12.25 -17.01 -23.71
N GLY A 157 -13.49 -17.49 -23.58
CA GLY A 157 -14.64 -16.85 -24.21
C GLY A 157 -15.86 -17.76 -24.37
N TYR A 158 -16.87 -17.30 -25.10
CA TYR A 158 -18.15 -17.98 -25.27
C TYR A 158 -18.26 -18.65 -26.63
N LEU A 159 -19.03 -19.74 -26.68
CA LEU A 159 -19.36 -20.43 -27.92
C LEU A 159 -20.55 -19.72 -28.59
N ILE A 160 -20.47 -19.52 -29.90
CA ILE A 160 -21.58 -19.03 -30.71
C ILE A 160 -22.55 -20.20 -30.88
N GLU A 161 -23.77 -20.07 -30.36
CA GLU A 161 -24.83 -21.03 -30.63
C GLU A 161 -25.25 -20.89 -32.10
N GLU A 162 -24.79 -21.81 -32.93
CA GLU A 162 -25.40 -22.00 -34.24
C GLU A 162 -26.79 -22.60 -34.02
N LYS A 163 -27.83 -21.86 -34.44
CA LYS A 163 -29.20 -22.38 -34.47
C LYS A 163 -29.18 -23.66 -35.32
N LYS A 164 -29.23 -24.82 -34.66
CA LYS A 164 -29.56 -26.08 -35.32
C LYS A 164 -30.98 -25.95 -35.82
N GLU A 165 -31.13 -25.53 -37.07
CA GLU A 165 -32.39 -25.57 -37.80
C GLU A 165 -32.82 -27.05 -37.83
N LYS A 166 -33.98 -27.32 -37.22
CA LYS A 166 -34.58 -28.66 -37.11
C LYS A 166 -35.16 -29.11 -38.44
#